data_AF-A0A7S8CA59-F1
#
_entry.id   AF-A0A7S8CA59-F1
#
_cell.length_a   1.000
_cell.length_b   1.000
_cell.length_c   1.000
_cell.angle_alpha   90.00
_cell.angle_beta   90.00
_cell.angle_gamma   90.00
#
_symmetry.space_group_name_H-M   'P 1'
#
loop_
_entity.id
_entity.type
_entity.pdbx_description
1 polymer ?
#
loop_
_entity_poly.entity_id
_entity_poly.type
_entity_poly.pdbx_seq_one_letter_code
_entity_poly.pdbx_strand_id
1 'polypeptide(L)' 'MNNSLSNVRDTLIQLIIPLTYEQLNWKPTQSNWSVAQVVLHVAEAEARFLKLVETAVQEKNSEVQQKWIFLK' A
#
# COMPACT_ATOMS: atom_id res chain seq x y z
N MET A 1 4.03 -17.50 -2.61
CA MET A 1 3.50 -16.17 -2.21
C MET A 1 2.12 -16.03 -2.80
N ASN A 2 1.16 -15.50 -2.04
CA ASN A 2 -0.24 -15.39 -2.49
C ASN A 2 -0.35 -14.23 -3.50
N ASN A 3 -0.83 -14.49 -4.73
CA ASN A 3 -0.93 -13.50 -5.81
C ASN A 3 -2.00 -12.40 -5.55
N SER A 4 -2.68 -12.46 -4.41
CA SER A 4 -3.79 -11.57 -4.05
C SER A 4 -3.38 -10.10 -3.89
N LEU A 5 -2.14 -9.82 -3.48
CA LEU A 5 -1.62 -8.45 -3.30
C LEU A 5 -1.49 -7.71 -4.63
N SER A 6 -0.96 -8.36 -5.66
CA SER A 6 -0.84 -7.79 -7.01
C SER A 6 -2.22 -7.48 -7.58
N ASN A 7 -3.18 -8.40 -7.39
CA ASN A 7 -4.54 -8.27 -7.93
C ASN A 7 -5.30 -7.04 -7.40
N VAL A 8 -5.12 -6.66 -6.14
CA VAL A 8 -5.81 -5.49 -5.56
C VAL A 8 -5.32 -4.19 -6.18
N ARG A 9 -3.99 -4.03 -6.33
CA ARG A 9 -3.41 -2.81 -6.90
C ARG A 9 -3.73 -2.67 -8.38
N ASP A 10 -3.64 -3.76 -9.13
CA ASP A 10 -3.97 -3.78 -10.55
C ASP A 10 -5.45 -3.43 -10.78
N THR A 11 -6.34 -3.96 -9.94
CA THR A 11 -7.78 -3.61 -9.98
C THR A 11 -8.02 -2.13 -9.69
N LEU A 12 -7.36 -1.57 -8.66
CA LEU A 12 -7.49 -0.15 -8.33
C LEU A 12 -7.06 0.73 -9.52
N ILE A 13 -5.92 0.41 -10.14
CA ILE A 13 -5.41 1.15 -11.30
C ILE A 13 -6.39 1.07 -12.48
N GLN A 14 -6.92 -0.12 -12.78
CA GLN A 14 -7.89 -0.31 -13.86
C GLN A 14 -9.19 0.47 -13.64
N LEU A 15 -9.61 0.66 -12.38
CA LEU A 15 -10.81 1.44 -12.05
C LEU A 15 -10.60 2.95 -12.24
N ILE A 16 -9.39 3.47 -12.01
CA ILE A 16 -9.13 4.92 -12.03
C ILE A 16 -8.61 5.42 -13.38
N ILE A 17 -7.91 4.60 -14.16
CA ILE A 17 -7.38 4.95 -15.49
C ILE A 17 -8.42 5.59 -16.42
N PRO A 18 -9.66 5.07 -16.53
CA PRO A 18 -10.61 5.63 -17.49
C PRO A 18 -11.26 6.94 -17.03
N LEU A 19 -11.02 7.39 -15.80
CA LEU A 19 -11.66 8.58 -15.23
C LEU A 19 -10.90 9.85 -15.60
N THR A 20 -11.62 10.91 -15.96
CA THR A 20 -11.03 12.24 -16.17
C THR A 20 -10.66 12.90 -14.84
N TYR A 21 -9.87 13.98 -14.91
CA TYR A 21 -9.52 14.77 -13.72
C TYR A 21 -10.76 15.29 -12.98
N GLU A 22 -11.78 15.74 -13.72
CA GLU A 22 -13.04 16.22 -13.15
C GLU A 22 -13.79 15.09 -12.45
N GLN A 23 -13.87 13.90 -13.06
CA GLN A 23 -14.53 12.74 -12.47
C GLN A 23 -13.81 12.24 -11.21
N LEU A 24 -12.47 12.26 -11.21
CA LEU A 24 -11.66 11.87 -10.05
C LEU A 24 -11.86 12.83 -8.86
N ASN A 25 -12.08 14.12 -9.15
CA ASN A 25 -12.23 15.15 -8.13
C ASN A 25 -13.69 15.49 -7.80
N TRP A 26 -14.65 14.95 -8.56
CA TRP A 26 -16.06 15.20 -8.33
C TRP A 26 -16.50 14.66 -6.97
N LYS A 27 -17.36 15.42 -6.31
CA LYS A 27 -17.97 15.07 -5.04
C LYS A 27 -19.49 15.20 -5.13
N PRO A 28 -20.24 14.14 -4.78
CA PRO A 28 -21.70 14.23 -4.75
C PRO A 28 -22.20 15.21 -3.66
N THR A 29 -21.48 15.29 -2.53
CA THR A 29 -21.74 16.24 -1.44
C THR A 29 -20.43 16.69 -0.80
N GLN A 30 -20.45 17.77 -0.01
CA GLN A 30 -19.26 18.25 0.72
C GLN A 30 -18.75 17.24 1.75
N SER A 31 -19.62 16.38 2.29
CA SER A 31 -19.26 15.35 3.28
C SER A 31 -18.68 14.07 2.66
N ASN A 32 -18.83 13.86 1.35
CA ASN A 32 -18.28 12.68 0.67
C ASN A 32 -16.84 12.93 0.22
N TRP A 33 -16.05 11.86 0.22
CA TRP A 33 -14.74 11.87 -0.43
C TRP A 33 -14.90 11.73 -1.94
N SER A 34 -14.05 12.43 -2.69
CA SER A 34 -13.90 12.16 -4.12
C SER A 34 -13.09 10.88 -4.33
N VAL A 35 -13.11 10.31 -5.53
CA VAL A 35 -12.29 9.14 -5.88
C VAL A 35 -10.81 9.44 -5.62
N ALA A 36 -10.32 10.63 -6.00
CA ALA A 36 -8.94 11.04 -5.76
C ALA A 36 -8.57 11.05 -4.27
N GLN A 37 -9.48 11.48 -3.40
CA GLN A 37 -9.24 11.49 -1.95
C GLN A 37 -9.18 10.08 -1.37
N VAL A 38 -10.06 9.17 -1.84
CA VAL A 38 -10.02 7.76 -1.46
C VAL A 38 -8.69 7.14 -1.88
N VAL A 39 -8.27 7.34 -3.13
CA VAL A 39 -7.00 6.81 -3.67
C VAL A 39 -5.81 7.34 -2.87
N LEU A 40 -5.79 8.63 -2.55
CA LEU A 40 -4.74 9.23 -1.72
C LEU A 40 -4.63 8.57 -0.35
N HIS A 41 -5.76 8.35 0.32
CA HIS A 41 -5.79 7.67 1.61
C HIS A 41 -5.29 6.22 1.53
N VAL A 42 -5.65 5.50 0.46
CA VAL A 42 -5.15 4.14 0.22
C VAL A 42 -3.64 4.14 0.04
N ALA A 43 -3.11 5.06 -0.77
CA ALA A 43 -1.66 5.17 -0.99
C ALA A 43 -0.89 5.49 0.30
N GLU A 44 -1.42 6.39 1.13
CA GLU A 44 -0.83 6.70 2.44
C GLU A 44 -0.85 5.49 3.38
N ALA A 45 -1.94 4.73 3.39
CA ALA A 45 -2.04 3.51 4.18
C ALA A 45 -1.05 2.44 3.69
N GLU A 46 -0.96 2.20 2.38
CA GLU A 46 0.01 1.27 1.79
C GLU A 46 1.45 1.64 2.16
N ALA A 47 1.82 2.93 2.08
CA ALA A 47 3.15 3.40 2.45
C ALA A 47 3.49 3.15 3.92
N ARG A 48 2.51 3.35 4.83
CA ARG A 48 2.69 3.06 6.26
C ARG A 48 2.91 1.57 6.50
N PHE A 49 2.12 0.71 5.86
CA PHE A 49 2.28 -0.74 5.99
C PHE A 49 3.59 -1.24 5.38
N LEU A 50 4.02 -0.68 4.25
CA LEU A 50 5.31 -1.01 3.65
C LEU A 50 6.46 -0.76 4.63
N LYS A 51 6.46 0.38 5.32
CA LYS A 51 7.46 0.69 6.34
C LYS A 51 7.47 -0.31 7.50
N LEU A 52 6.29 -0.77 7.94
CA LEU A 52 6.19 -1.80 8.97
C LEU A 52 6.77 -3.14 8.50
N VAL A 53 6.52 -3.50 7.24
CA VAL A 53 7.11 -4.70 6.63
C VAL A 53 8.63 -4.57 6.55
N GLU A 54 9.15 -3.42 6.11
CA GLU A 54 10.59 -3.16 6.07
C GLU A 54 11.25 -3.32 7.44
N THR A 55 10.67 -2.72 8.48
CA THR A 55 11.16 -2.87 9.86
C THR A 55 11.15 -4.33 10.31
N ALA A 56 10.05 -5.04 10.10
CA ALA A 56 9.95 -6.46 10.49
C ALA A 56 10.96 -7.35 9.75
N VAL A 57 11.22 -7.07 8.47
CA VAL A 57 12.23 -7.79 7.67
C VAL A 57 13.64 -7.50 8.20
N GLN A 58 13.95 -6.24 8.54
CA GLN A 58 15.25 -5.87 9.11
C GLN A 58 15.50 -6.56 10.46
N GLU A 59 14.51 -6.55 11.37
CA GLU A 59 14.59 -7.23 12.66
C GLU A 59 14.87 -8.74 12.50
N LYS A 60 14.14 -9.41 11.60
CA LYS A 60 14.33 -10.84 11.32
C LYS A 60 15.69 -11.14 10.73
N ASN A 61 16.20 -10.30 9.83
CA ASN A 61 17.53 -10.48 9.25
C ASN A 61 18.63 -10.33 10.32
N SER A 62 18.48 -9.38 11.24
CA SER A 62 19.40 -9.21 12.37
C SER A 62 19.37 -10.40 13.35
N GLU A 63 18.19 -10.95 13.65
CA GLU A 63 18.06 -12.17 14.48
C GLU A 63 18.78 -13.38 13.85
N VAL A 64 18.59 -13.58 12.54
CA VAL A 64 19.26 -14.67 11.80
C VAL A 64 20.77 -14.48 11.85
N GLN A 65 21.28 -13.27 11.59
CA GLN A 65 22.71 -12.98 11.64
C GLN A 65 23.33 -13.21 13.01
N GLN A 66 22.64 -12.83 14.10
CA GLN A 66 23.13 -13.11 15.45
C GLN A 66 23.21 -14.61 15.74
N LYS A 67 22.21 -15.40 15.32
CA LYS A 67 22.23 -16.86 15.51
C LYS A 67 23.44 -17.52 14.84
N TRP A 68 23.90 -17.02 13.70
CA TRP A 68 25.09 -17.55 13.00
C TRP A 68 26.42 -17.17 13.66
N ILE A 69 26.46 -16.06 14.41
CA ILE A 69 27.66 -15.64 15.15
C ILE A 69 27.87 -16.52 16.39
N PHE A 70 26.79 -16.94 17.06
CA PHE A 70 26.86 -17.81 18.25
C PHE A 70 27.05 -19.30 17.96
N LEU A 71 27.03 -19.71 16.69
CA LEU A 71 27.23 -21.11 16.25
C LEU A 71 28.62 -21.34 15.61
N LYS A 72 29.52 -20.36 15.68
CA LYS A 72 30.93 -20.44 15.29
C LYS A 72 31.81 -20.34 16.52
#